data_AF-A0A1B7IQL8-F1
#
_entry.id   AF-A0A1B7IQL8-F1
#
_cell.length_a   1.000
_cell.length_b   1.000
_cell.length_c   1.000
_cell.angle_alpha   90.00
_cell.angle_beta   90.00
_cell.angle_gamma   90.00
#
_symmetry.space_group_name_H-M   'P 1'
#
loop_
_entity.id
_entity.type
_entity.pdbx_description
1 polymer ?
#
loop_
_entity_poly.entity_id
_entity_poly.type
_entity_poly.pdbx_seq_one_letter_code
_entity_poly.pdbx_strand_id
1 'polypeptide(L)'
;MTTNRMGLEQTLSDEQVKELGETLRSWQDGYDPIDDKEQYQLFANTMTALNELLARRDASRKPVADVVAWNKPGEERKCDIRWRRFNVAPGPLFAAPPLQAVPTGWKLVPIEPTENMVVEGFESEPDSFFSNSDEWEAYKAMSGCQQAAHKAKLCWAAMIAAAPSIKNEP
;
A
#
# COMPACT_ATOMS: atom_id res chain seq x y z
N MET A 1 -11.60 3.61 -13.78
CA MET A 1 -11.42 4.82 -12.94
C MET A 1 -11.84 4.48 -11.51
N THR A 2 -10.89 4.19 -10.64
CA THR A 2 -11.13 3.93 -9.21
C THR A 2 -10.13 4.74 -8.40
N THR A 3 -10.21 6.06 -8.55
CA THR A 3 -9.61 6.99 -7.61
C THR A 3 -10.47 6.98 -6.35
N ASN A 4 -9.87 6.54 -5.23
CA ASN A 4 -10.44 6.78 -3.92
C ASN A 4 -10.69 8.30 -3.79
N ARG A 5 -11.94 8.66 -3.51
CA ARG A 5 -12.54 10.02 -3.67
C ARG A 5 -11.94 11.12 -2.77
N MET A 6 -10.78 10.87 -2.15
CA MET A 6 -10.06 11.85 -1.33
C MET A 6 -8.61 12.09 -1.75
N GLY A 7 -8.04 11.38 -2.72
CA GLY A 7 -6.70 11.69 -3.25
C GLY A 7 -5.57 11.77 -2.22
N LEU A 8 -5.77 11.25 -1.01
CA LEU A 8 -4.77 11.19 0.05
C LEU A 8 -4.12 9.82 -0.01
N GLU A 9 -3.18 9.66 -0.94
CA GLU A 9 -2.21 8.57 -0.81
C GLU A 9 -1.45 8.77 0.51
N GLN A 10 -1.45 7.76 1.37
CA GLN A 10 -0.59 7.79 2.54
C GLN A 10 0.85 7.69 2.04
N THR A 11 1.56 8.81 2.05
CA THR A 11 2.93 8.90 1.55
C THR A 11 3.96 8.29 2.51
N LEU A 12 3.58 8.07 3.77
CA LEU A 12 4.40 7.43 4.80
C LEU A 12 3.71 6.17 5.33
N SER A 13 4.44 5.05 5.37
CA SER A 13 4.02 3.81 6.00
C SER A 13 3.84 3.94 7.51
N ASP A 14 3.30 2.91 8.18
CA ASP A 14 3.12 2.97 9.64
C ASP A 14 4.46 2.95 10.35
N GLU A 15 5.45 2.32 9.77
CA GLU A 15 6.72 2.14 10.41
C GLU A 15 7.71 3.28 10.13
N GLN A 16 7.66 3.90 8.95
CA GLN A 16 8.27 5.22 8.74
C GLN A 16 7.73 6.25 9.74
N VAL A 17 6.43 6.17 10.09
CA VAL A 17 5.83 7.05 11.11
C VAL A 17 6.36 6.72 12.52
N LYS A 18 6.61 5.44 12.84
CA LYS A 18 7.23 5.03 14.11
C LYS A 18 8.68 5.48 14.20
N GLU A 19 9.47 5.23 13.15
CA GLU A 19 10.87 5.64 13.06
C GLU A 19 11.01 7.16 13.17
N LEU A 20 10.11 7.91 12.54
CA LEU A 20 10.03 9.35 12.71
C LEU A 20 9.77 9.73 14.17
N GLY A 21 8.84 9.04 14.86
CA GLY A 21 8.58 9.26 16.27
C GLY A 21 9.79 8.99 17.18
N GLU A 22 10.54 7.92 16.90
CA GLU A 22 11.77 7.58 17.62
C GLU A 22 12.89 8.61 17.36
N THR A 23 13.03 9.05 16.11
CA THR A 23 13.99 10.09 15.71
C THR A 23 13.70 11.41 16.42
N LEU A 24 12.43 11.84 16.42
CA LEU A 24 12.02 13.07 17.10
C LEU A 24 12.22 12.98 18.61
N ARG A 25 12.04 11.81 19.22
CA ARG A 25 12.36 11.58 20.63
C ARG A 25 13.84 11.79 20.91
N SER A 26 14.70 11.16 20.09
CA SER A 26 16.15 11.29 20.24
C SER A 26 16.60 12.75 20.11
N TRP A 27 15.95 13.54 19.26
CA TRP A 27 16.25 14.96 19.13
C TRP A 27 15.74 15.75 20.34
N GLN A 28 14.54 15.44 20.84
CA GLN A 28 14.00 16.06 22.05
C GLN A 28 14.94 15.91 23.26
N ASP A 29 15.57 14.74 23.41
CA ASP A 29 16.52 14.47 24.51
C ASP A 29 17.75 15.40 24.50
N GLY A 30 18.02 16.07 23.37
CA GLY A 30 19.07 17.08 23.24
C GLY A 30 18.67 18.51 23.66
N TYR A 31 17.40 18.77 23.98
CA TYR A 31 16.89 20.09 24.35
C TYR A 31 16.53 20.15 25.84
N ASP A 32 16.90 21.26 26.50
CA ASP A 32 16.54 21.46 27.91
C ASP A 32 15.05 21.86 28.04
N PRO A 33 14.26 21.22 28.92
CA PRO A 33 12.83 21.50 29.03
C PRO A 33 12.49 22.89 29.62
N ILE A 34 13.46 23.58 30.22
CA ILE A 34 13.34 24.92 30.80
C ILE A 34 13.89 25.96 29.82
N ASP A 35 15.15 25.80 29.40
CA ASP A 35 15.84 26.80 28.56
C ASP A 35 15.38 26.73 27.10
N ASP A 36 15.12 25.53 26.57
CA ASP A 36 14.64 25.26 25.19
C ASP A 36 13.19 24.77 25.16
N LYS A 37 12.36 25.31 26.06
CA LYS A 37 10.99 24.84 26.31
C LYS A 37 10.12 24.75 25.06
N GLU A 38 10.24 25.69 24.13
CA GLU A 38 9.41 25.71 22.92
C GLU A 38 9.75 24.55 21.98
N GLN A 39 11.05 24.30 21.76
CA GLN A 39 11.56 23.19 20.95
C GLN A 39 11.21 21.87 21.62
N TYR A 40 11.45 21.76 22.93
CA TYR A 40 11.10 20.58 23.71
C TYR A 40 9.60 20.23 23.59
N GLN A 41 8.73 21.23 23.71
CA GLN A 41 7.29 21.05 23.60
C GLN A 41 6.84 20.74 22.17
N LEU A 42 7.49 21.33 21.16
CA LEU A 42 7.20 21.03 19.76
C LEU A 42 7.40 19.54 19.49
N PHE A 43 8.55 18.98 19.84
CA PHE A 43 8.83 17.56 19.65
C PHE A 43 7.86 16.66 20.44
N ALA A 44 7.55 17.02 21.69
CA ALA A 44 6.55 16.30 22.50
C ALA A 44 5.17 16.24 21.82
N ASN A 45 4.72 17.39 21.31
CA ASN A 45 3.43 17.51 20.63
C ASN A 45 3.43 16.74 19.31
N THR A 46 4.52 16.81 18.54
CA THR A 46 4.64 16.06 17.29
C THR A 46 4.60 14.56 17.54
N MET A 47 5.33 14.03 18.53
CA MET A 47 5.25 12.61 18.89
C MET A 47 3.83 12.19 19.29
N THR A 48 3.13 13.04 20.06
CA THR A 48 1.73 12.79 20.43
C THR A 48 0.85 12.68 19.19
N ALA A 49 1.00 13.62 18.24
CA ALA A 49 0.25 13.60 16.98
C ALA A 49 0.56 12.35 16.13
N LEU A 50 1.82 11.90 16.07
CA LEU A 50 2.19 10.67 15.35
C LEU A 50 1.57 9.42 16.00
N ASN A 51 1.56 9.34 17.34
CA ASN A 51 0.92 8.24 18.05
C ASN A 51 -0.60 8.21 17.82
N GLU A 52 -1.26 9.38 17.86
CA GLU A 52 -2.68 9.48 17.51
C GLU A 52 -2.96 9.06 16.06
N LEU A 53 -2.08 9.42 15.13
CA LEU A 53 -2.19 9.02 13.73
C LEU A 53 -2.12 7.49 13.59
N LEU A 54 -1.14 6.84 14.24
CA LEU A 54 -1.02 5.39 14.23
C LEU A 54 -2.26 4.70 14.82
N ALA A 55 -2.78 5.21 15.93
CA ALA A 55 -4.00 4.69 16.53
C ALA A 55 -5.22 4.83 15.60
N ARG A 56 -5.34 5.96 14.89
CA ARG A 56 -6.41 6.17 13.89
C ARG A 56 -6.26 5.26 12.68
N ARG A 57 -5.03 4.99 12.23
CA ARG A 57 -4.76 4.04 11.14
C ARG A 57 -5.10 2.61 11.54
N ASP A 58 -4.78 2.19 12.75
CA ASP A 58 -5.18 0.87 13.25
C ASP A 58 -6.72 0.75 13.40
N ALA A 59 -7.35 1.78 13.98
CA ALA A 59 -8.80 1.80 14.14
C ALA A 59 -9.55 1.81 12.78
N SER A 60 -9.02 2.48 11.76
CA SER A 60 -9.66 2.52 10.44
C SER A 60 -9.63 1.19 9.68
N ARG A 61 -8.70 0.28 10.05
CA ARG A 61 -8.65 -1.08 9.51
C ARG A 61 -9.70 -2.02 10.10
N LYS A 62 -10.32 -1.63 11.22
CA LYS A 62 -11.31 -2.44 11.93
C LYS A 62 -12.73 -1.98 11.55
N PRO A 63 -13.67 -2.89 11.30
CA PRO A 63 -15.05 -2.52 11.03
C PRO A 63 -15.70 -1.94 12.30
N VAL A 64 -16.48 -0.87 12.13
CA VAL A 64 -17.28 -0.24 13.20
C VAL A 64 -18.66 -0.86 13.35
N ALA A 65 -19.16 -1.51 12.30
CA ALA A 65 -20.45 -2.21 12.29
C ALA A 65 -20.52 -3.14 11.07
N ASP A 66 -21.34 -4.19 11.17
CA ASP A 66 -21.71 -5.02 10.02
C ASP A 66 -23.14 -4.68 9.57
N VAL A 67 -23.32 -4.43 8.27
CA VAL A 67 -24.65 -4.33 7.68
C VAL A 67 -25.19 -5.74 7.44
N VAL A 68 -25.84 -6.29 8.47
CA VAL A 68 -26.55 -7.57 8.40
C VAL A 68 -28.05 -7.33 8.28
N ALA A 69 -28.72 -8.13 7.44
CA ALA A 69 -30.18 -8.24 7.49
C ALA A 69 -30.55 -9.11 8.70
N TRP A 70 -30.74 -8.48 9.87
CA TRP A 70 -31.08 -9.21 11.09
C TRP A 70 -32.58 -9.17 11.35
N ASN A 71 -33.21 -10.34 11.45
CA ASN A 71 -34.57 -10.52 11.93
C ASN A 71 -34.56 -11.59 13.02
N LYS A 72 -34.95 -11.22 14.25
CA LYS A 72 -35.29 -12.15 15.31
C LYS A 72 -36.76 -11.96 15.67
N PRO A 73 -37.62 -12.97 15.48
CA PRO A 73 -39.01 -12.91 15.91
C PRO A 73 -39.10 -12.66 17.42
N GLY A 74 -39.84 -11.62 17.83
CA GLY A 74 -40.17 -11.35 19.24
C GLY A 74 -39.20 -10.47 20.03
N GLU A 75 -38.14 -9.93 19.41
CA GLU A 75 -37.23 -8.99 20.08
C GLU A 75 -36.98 -7.76 19.20
N GLU A 76 -37.73 -6.68 19.42
CA GLU A 76 -37.53 -5.41 18.71
C GLU A 76 -36.52 -4.56 19.49
N ARG A 77 -35.26 -4.55 19.05
CA ARG A 77 -34.28 -3.56 19.53
C ARG A 77 -34.24 -2.40 18.54
N LYS A 78 -34.85 -1.28 18.90
CA LYS A 78 -34.77 -0.04 18.13
C LYS A 78 -33.38 0.59 18.29
N CYS A 79 -32.51 0.33 17.33
CA CYS A 79 -31.38 1.20 17.03
C CYS A 79 -31.80 2.09 15.85
N ASP A 80 -32.16 3.35 16.12
CA ASP A 80 -32.49 4.33 15.07
C ASP A 80 -31.20 4.78 14.33
N ILE A 81 -30.70 3.95 13.42
CA ILE A 81 -29.61 4.33 12.51
C ILE A 81 -30.22 5.02 11.29
N ARG A 82 -30.19 6.35 11.26
CA ARG A 82 -30.60 7.12 10.08
C ARG A 82 -29.48 7.21 9.06
N TRP A 83 -29.54 6.36 8.05
CA TRP A 83 -28.64 6.41 6.91
C TRP A 83 -28.89 7.66 6.05
N ARG A 84 -27.83 8.44 5.79
CA ARG A 84 -27.88 9.59 4.87
C ARG A 84 -27.73 9.17 3.40
N ARG A 85 -27.30 7.93 3.13
CA ARG A 85 -27.10 7.35 1.80
C ARG A 85 -27.95 6.09 1.68
N PHE A 86 -28.64 5.92 0.55
CA PHE A 86 -29.58 4.82 0.32
C PHE A 86 -28.96 3.63 -0.45
N ASN A 87 -27.78 3.81 -1.04
CA ASN A 87 -27.09 2.78 -1.82
C ASN A 87 -25.89 2.21 -1.04
N VAL A 88 -26.15 1.38 -0.03
CA VAL A 88 -25.10 0.70 0.75
C VAL A 88 -25.30 -0.80 0.63
N ALA A 89 -24.31 -1.50 0.09
CA ALA A 89 -24.33 -2.95 0.01
C ALA A 89 -24.11 -3.57 1.39
N PRO A 90 -24.64 -4.78 1.66
CA PRO A 90 -24.32 -5.53 2.87
C PRO A 90 -22.80 -5.73 3.02
N GLY A 91 -22.30 -5.65 4.25
CA GLY A 91 -20.88 -5.80 4.55
C GLY A 91 -20.39 -4.93 5.72
N PRO A 92 -19.09 -5.01 6.04
CA PRO A 92 -18.48 -4.22 7.10
C PRO A 92 -18.45 -2.72 6.74
N LEU A 93 -18.80 -1.89 7.71
CA LEU A 93 -18.62 -0.45 7.68
C LEU A 93 -17.34 -0.09 8.40
N PHE A 94 -16.58 0.85 7.87
CA PHE A 94 -15.33 1.32 8.46
C PHE A 94 -15.45 2.81 8.83
N ALA A 95 -14.72 3.23 9.87
CA ALA A 95 -14.71 4.64 10.32
C ALA A 95 -14.13 5.60 9.27
N ALA A 96 -13.26 5.09 8.40
CA ALA A 96 -12.72 5.76 7.23
C ALA A 96 -12.66 4.74 6.08
N PRO A 97 -12.58 5.18 4.81
CA PRO A 97 -12.32 4.25 3.71
C PRO A 97 -11.08 3.42 4.06
N PRO A 98 -11.17 2.07 4.00
CA PRO A 98 -10.01 1.25 4.26
C PRO A 98 -8.93 1.61 3.25
N LEU A 99 -7.69 1.74 3.71
CA LEU A 99 -6.55 1.81 2.80
C LEU A 99 -6.59 0.55 1.95
N GLN A 100 -6.44 0.72 0.63
CA GLN A 100 -6.40 -0.40 -0.28
C GLN A 100 -5.12 -1.19 -0.01
N ALA A 101 -5.23 -2.19 0.87
CA ALA A 101 -4.11 -3.04 1.24
C ALA A 101 -3.82 -3.99 0.08
N VAL A 102 -2.68 -3.80 -0.57
CA VAL A 102 -2.12 -4.78 -1.50
C VAL A 102 -1.54 -5.91 -0.65
N PRO A 103 -1.96 -7.18 -0.83
CA PRO A 103 -1.45 -8.28 -0.01
C PRO A 103 0.07 -8.42 -0.14
N THR A 104 0.73 -8.91 0.91
CA THR A 104 2.17 -9.19 0.89
C THR A 104 2.54 -10.13 -0.27
N GLY A 105 3.54 -9.75 -1.07
CA GLY A 105 3.96 -10.48 -2.27
C GLY A 105 3.23 -10.06 -3.56
N TRP A 106 2.30 -9.11 -3.49
CA TRP A 106 1.60 -8.55 -4.65
C TRP A 106 2.08 -7.14 -4.97
N LYS A 107 2.05 -6.75 -6.24
CA LYS A 107 2.37 -5.39 -6.71
C LYS A 107 1.25 -4.87 -7.61
N LEU A 108 0.97 -3.57 -7.55
CA LEU A 108 0.00 -2.95 -8.46
C LEU A 108 0.60 -2.80 -9.85
N VAL A 109 -0.05 -3.41 -10.83
CA VAL A 109 0.25 -3.19 -12.25
C VAL A 109 -0.92 -2.44 -12.89
N PRO A 110 -0.66 -1.53 -13.85
CA PRO A 110 -1.71 -0.94 -14.66
C PRO A 110 -2.60 -1.99 -15.31
N ILE A 111 -3.89 -1.68 -15.48
CA ILE A 111 -4.84 -2.55 -16.22
C ILE A 111 -4.39 -2.71 -17.68
N GLU A 112 -3.83 -1.65 -18.26
CA GLU A 112 -3.19 -1.64 -19.57
C GLU A 112 -1.69 -1.34 -19.40
N PRO A 113 -0.77 -2.20 -19.86
CA PRO A 113 0.66 -1.96 -19.74
C PRO A 113 1.06 -0.72 -20.53
N THR A 114 2.02 0.05 -20.00
CA THR A 114 2.57 1.19 -20.74
C THR A 114 3.50 0.71 -21.85
N GLU A 115 3.69 1.54 -22.88
CA GLU A 115 4.59 1.21 -23.99
C GLU A 115 6.00 0.90 -23.51
N ASN A 116 6.55 1.70 -22.59
CA ASN A 116 7.88 1.45 -22.01
C ASN A 116 7.97 0.10 -21.30
N MET A 117 6.95 -0.32 -20.54
CA MET A 117 6.94 -1.63 -19.87
C MET A 117 6.99 -2.78 -20.87
N VAL A 118 6.30 -2.61 -22.01
CA VAL A 118 6.30 -3.61 -23.08
C VAL A 118 7.65 -3.64 -23.78
N VAL A 119 8.19 -2.48 -24.16
CA VAL A 119 9.49 -2.35 -24.84
C VAL A 119 10.61 -2.95 -24.00
N GLU A 120 10.75 -2.56 -22.74
CA GLU A 120 11.76 -3.10 -21.82
C GLU A 120 11.63 -4.63 -21.66
N GLY A 121 10.40 -5.13 -21.60
CA GLY A 121 10.12 -6.56 -21.50
C GLY A 121 10.58 -7.37 -22.71
N PHE A 122 10.38 -6.85 -23.91
CA PHE A 122 10.76 -7.51 -25.17
C PHE A 122 12.25 -7.34 -25.49
N GLU A 123 12.83 -6.18 -25.16
CA GLU A 123 14.25 -5.91 -25.40
C GLU A 123 15.18 -6.60 -24.39
N SER A 124 14.63 -7.16 -23.31
CA SER A 124 15.37 -7.98 -22.33
C SER A 124 15.63 -9.42 -22.79
N GLU A 125 15.27 -9.78 -24.03
CA GLU A 125 15.55 -11.11 -24.58
C GLU A 125 17.06 -11.40 -24.59
N PRO A 126 17.52 -12.58 -24.15
CA PRO A 126 18.92 -12.93 -24.23
C PRO A 126 19.44 -12.84 -25.66
N ASP A 127 20.52 -12.09 -25.87
CA ASP A 127 21.13 -11.85 -27.17
C ASP A 127 22.61 -12.24 -27.17
N SER A 128 23.08 -12.76 -28.30
CA SER A 128 24.45 -13.23 -28.48
C SER A 128 25.54 -12.18 -28.26
N PHE A 129 25.22 -10.89 -28.40
CA PHE A 129 26.16 -9.78 -28.24
C PHE A 129 26.05 -9.11 -26.86
N PHE A 130 24.88 -9.15 -26.23
CA PHE A 130 24.60 -8.37 -25.02
C PHE A 130 24.41 -9.22 -23.75
N SER A 131 24.19 -10.53 -23.88
CA SER A 131 23.98 -11.44 -22.76
C SER A 131 25.19 -12.33 -22.50
N ASN A 132 25.25 -12.94 -21.31
CA ASN A 132 26.29 -13.90 -21.00
C ASN A 132 26.20 -15.11 -21.95
N SER A 133 27.36 -15.64 -22.35
CA SER A 133 27.49 -16.86 -23.18
C SER A 133 26.57 -17.99 -22.72
N ASP A 134 26.56 -18.26 -21.41
CA ASP A 134 25.81 -19.37 -20.85
C ASP A 134 24.29 -19.12 -20.85
N GLU A 135 23.85 -17.87 -20.71
CA GLU A 135 22.43 -17.49 -20.79
C GLU A 135 21.89 -17.59 -22.22
N TRP A 136 22.70 -17.14 -23.19
CA TRP A 136 22.39 -17.24 -24.62
C TRP A 136 22.29 -18.70 -25.07
N GLU A 137 23.26 -19.55 -24.71
CA GLU A 137 23.24 -20.97 -25.10
C GLU A 137 22.10 -21.73 -24.42
N ALA A 138 21.79 -21.42 -23.15
CA ALA A 138 20.63 -21.98 -22.46
C ALA A 138 19.30 -21.58 -23.13
N TYR A 139 19.17 -20.32 -23.54
CA TYR A 139 17.99 -19.81 -24.25
C TYR A 139 17.83 -20.42 -25.65
N LYS A 140 18.94 -20.58 -26.39
CA LYS A 140 18.96 -21.21 -27.71
C LYS A 140 18.61 -22.69 -27.66
N ALA A 141 18.96 -23.38 -26.58
CA ALA A 141 18.60 -24.78 -26.35
C ALA A 141 17.11 -24.99 -26.00
N MET A 142 16.36 -23.92 -25.69
CA MET A 142 14.93 -24.00 -25.41
C MET A 142 14.12 -24.25 -26.70
N SER A 143 13.04 -25.02 -26.57
CA SER A 143 12.02 -25.09 -27.62
C SER A 143 11.31 -23.75 -27.82
N GLY A 144 10.67 -23.53 -28.97
CA GLY A 144 9.94 -22.28 -29.25
C GLY A 144 8.88 -21.92 -28.20
N CYS A 145 8.18 -22.91 -27.63
CA CYS A 145 7.22 -22.66 -26.55
C CYS A 145 7.92 -22.25 -25.24
N GLN A 146 9.08 -22.82 -24.94
CA GLN A 146 9.88 -22.45 -23.78
C GLN A 146 10.48 -21.05 -23.94
N GLN A 147 10.93 -20.69 -25.14
CA GLN A 147 11.39 -19.33 -25.46
C GLN A 147 10.25 -18.31 -25.30
N ALA A 148 9.06 -18.60 -25.82
CA ALA A 148 7.89 -17.73 -25.64
C ALA A 148 7.52 -17.57 -24.15
N ALA A 149 7.55 -18.66 -23.38
CA ALA A 149 7.32 -18.60 -21.94
C ALA A 149 8.40 -17.80 -21.20
N HIS A 150 9.65 -17.86 -21.67
CA HIS A 150 10.76 -17.08 -21.13
C HIS A 150 10.56 -15.58 -21.40
N LYS A 151 10.24 -15.19 -22.64
CA LYS A 151 9.91 -13.79 -23.00
C LYS A 151 8.75 -13.23 -22.20
N ALA A 152 7.70 -14.01 -22.00
CA ALA A 152 6.55 -13.59 -21.18
C ALA A 152 6.97 -13.31 -19.73
N LYS A 153 7.90 -14.09 -19.16
CA LYS A 153 8.45 -13.85 -17.83
C LYS A 153 9.32 -12.58 -17.77
N LEU A 154 10.09 -12.29 -18.82
CA LEU A 154 10.88 -11.06 -18.92
C LEU A 154 9.98 -9.83 -18.99
N CYS A 155 8.91 -9.88 -19.80
CA CYS A 155 7.89 -8.84 -19.84
C CYS A 155 7.22 -8.64 -18.48
N TRP A 156 6.85 -9.74 -17.81
CA TRP A 156 6.26 -9.67 -16.48
C TRP A 156 7.23 -9.09 -15.43
N ALA A 157 8.52 -9.44 -15.51
CA ALA A 157 9.56 -8.89 -14.64
C ALA A 157 9.76 -7.39 -14.85
N ALA A 158 9.81 -6.93 -16.12
CA ALA A 158 9.87 -5.51 -16.45
C ALA A 158 8.64 -4.76 -15.93
N MET A 159 7.44 -5.32 -16.11
CA MET A 159 6.20 -4.76 -15.54
C MET A 159 6.25 -4.65 -14.01
N ILE A 160 6.75 -5.68 -13.31
CA ILE A 160 6.95 -5.62 -11.86
C ILE A 160 8.01 -4.59 -11.49
N ALA A 161 9.11 -4.47 -12.23
CA ALA A 161 10.17 -3.50 -11.94
C ALA A 161 9.65 -2.05 -12.07
N ALA A 162 8.96 -1.76 -13.18
CA ALA A 162 8.38 -0.45 -13.50
C ALA A 162 7.09 -0.13 -12.73
N ALA A 163 6.44 -1.14 -12.14
CA ALA A 163 5.24 -0.92 -11.34
C ALA A 163 5.51 0.09 -10.21
N PRO A 164 4.59 1.03 -9.97
CA PRO A 164 4.75 2.03 -8.93
C PRO A 164 5.00 1.34 -7.59
N SER A 165 6.08 1.71 -6.93
CA SER A 165 6.35 1.30 -5.57
C SER A 165 5.37 2.03 -4.66
N ILE A 166 4.36 1.32 -4.16
CA ILE A 166 3.73 1.73 -2.91
C ILE A 166 4.79 1.48 -1.84
N LYS A 167 5.46 2.53 -1.37
CA LYS A 167 6.39 2.41 -0.24
C LYS A 167 5.57 2.13 1.03
N ASN A 168 5.20 0.88 1.22
CA ASN A 168 4.88 0.35 2.54
C ASN A 168 6.22 -0.07 3.15
N GLU A 169 7.04 0.89 3.59
CA GLU A 169 8.26 0.55 4.32
C GLU A 169 7.90 0.08 5.74
N PRO A 170 8.53 -1.00 6.26
CA PRO A 170 8.28 -1.57 7.57
C PRO A 170 9.07 -0.85 8.67
#